data_AF-D3H758-F1
#
_entry.id   AF-D3H758-F1
#
_cell.length_a   1.000
_cell.length_b   1.000
_cell.length_c   1.000
_cell.angle_alpha   90.00
_cell.angle_beta   90.00
_cell.angle_gamma   90.00
#
_symmetry.space_group_name_H-M   'P 1'
#
loop_
_entity.id
_entity.type
_entity.pdbx_description
1 polymer ?
#
loop_
_entity_poly.entity_id
_entity_poly.type
_entity_poly.pdbx_seq_one_letter_code
_entity_poly.pdbx_strand_id
1 'polypeptide(L)' 'MNYDKQVVIDGIKRTIEQTEARIVELSEPCVKSLAFSRSEERDLLKKESEKLEEENKGVGR' A
#
# COMPACT_ATOMS: atom_id res chain seq x y z
N MET A 1 -6.67 -26.29 -8.98
CA MET A 1 -6.95 -24.85 -9.11
C MET A 1 -5.66 -24.20 -9.55
N ASN A 2 -5.55 -23.81 -10.83
CA ASN A 2 -4.38 -23.07 -11.29
C ASN A 2 -4.51 -21.68 -10.70
N TYR A 3 -3.77 -21.42 -9.62
CA TYR A 3 -3.57 -20.04 -9.17
C TYR A 3 -2.70 -19.38 -10.24
N ASP A 4 -3.36 -18.69 -11.16
CA ASP A 4 -2.66 -17.92 -12.19
C ASP A 4 -1.82 -16.88 -11.48
N LYS A 5 -0.50 -16.93 -11.72
CA LYS A 5 0.45 -15.94 -11.19
C LYS A 5 0.01 -14.51 -11.52
N GLN A 6 -0.76 -14.34 -12.59
CA GLN A 6 -1.40 -13.08 -12.97
C GLN A 6 -2.41 -12.58 -11.95
N VAL A 7 -3.24 -13.45 -11.36
CA VAL A 7 -4.21 -13.07 -10.32
C VAL A 7 -3.49 -12.58 -9.06
N VAL A 8 -2.34 -13.17 -8.73
CA VAL A 8 -1.50 -12.72 -7.61
C VAL A 8 -0.92 -11.33 -7.89
N ILE A 9 -0.36 -11.13 -9.09
CA ILE A 9 0.21 -9.84 -9.50
C ILE A 9 -0.86 -8.73 -9.55
N ASP A 10 -2.04 -9.02 -10.10
CA ASP A 10 -3.15 -8.07 -10.17
C ASP A 10 -3.73 -7.76 -8.78
N GLY A 11 -3.77 -8.76 -7.89
CA GLY A 11 -4.11 -8.56 -6.49
C GLY A 11 -3.15 -7.60 -5.78
N ILE A 12 -1.83 -7.80 -5.96
CA ILE A 12 -0.81 -6.93 -5.38
C ILE A 12 -0.92 -5.50 -5.92
N LYS A 13 -1.07 -5.33 -7.24
CA LYS A 13 -1.25 -4.00 -7.86
C LYS A 13 -2.47 -3.27 -7.30
N ARG A 14 -3.60 -3.96 -7.15
CA ARG A 14 -4.82 -3.38 -6.61
C ARG A 14 -4.64 -2.94 -5.16
N THR A 15 -3.91 -3.70 -4.35
CA THR A 15 -3.58 -3.31 -2.97
C THR A 15 -2.70 -2.07 -2.94
N ILE A 16 -1.71 -1.97 -3.83
CA ILE A 16 -0.84 -0.78 -3.93
C ILE A 16 -1.68 0.47 -4.27
N GLU A 17 -2.58 0.40 -5.25
CA GLU A 17 -3.46 1.53 -5.61
C GLU A 17 -4.34 1.99 -4.44
N GLN A 18 -4.88 1.03 -3.67
CA GLN A 18 -5.67 1.34 -2.47
C GLN A 18 -4.83 2.02 -1.38
N THR A 19 -3.61 1.54 -1.18
CA THR A 19 -2.65 2.10 -0.22
C THR A 19 -2.23 3.52 -0.60
N GLU A 20 -1.95 3.76 -1.89
CA GLU A 20 -1.62 5.09 -2.40
C GLU A 20 -2.78 6.07 -2.26
N ALA A 21 -4.00 5.65 -2.60
CA ALA A 21 -5.20 6.47 -2.41
C ALA A 21 -5.38 6.88 -0.95
N ARG A 22 -5.17 5.93 -0.02
CA ARG A 22 -5.27 6.20 1.42
C ARG A 22 -4.16 7.11 1.93
N ILE A 23 -2.95 7.02 1.40
CA ILE A 23 -1.85 7.96 1.70
C ILE A 23 -2.22 9.39 1.27
N VAL A 24 -2.84 9.55 0.10
CA VAL A 24 -3.30 10.85 -0.40
C VAL A 24 -4.38 11.43 0.50
N GLU A 25 -5.38 10.64 0.89
CA GLU A 25 -6.42 11.05 1.86
C GLU A 25 -5.82 11.44 3.22
N LEU A 26 -4.83 10.69 3.71
CA LEU A 26 -4.14 11.00 4.96
C LEU A 26 -3.26 12.26 4.88
N SER A 27 -2.86 12.65 3.66
CA SER A 27 -2.10 13.88 3.42
C SER A 27 -2.99 15.13 3.34
N GLU A 28 -4.32 14.98 3.27
CA GLU A 28 -5.25 16.09 3.35
C GLU A 28 -5.18 16.79 4.72
N PRO A 29 -5.42 18.12 4.78
CA PRO A 29 -5.36 18.86 6.03
C PRO A 29 -6.29 18.25 7.08
N CYS A 30 -5.72 17.98 8.25
CA CYS A 30 -6.40 17.34 9.37
C CYS A 30 -6.40 18.23 10.61
N VAL A 31 -7.27 17.91 11.57
CA VAL A 31 -7.20 18.47 12.92
C VAL A 31 -5.87 18.14 13.58
N LYS A 32 -5.29 19.11 14.29
CA LYS A 32 -3.93 19.01 14.87
C LYS A 32 -3.75 17.81 15.81
N SER A 33 -4.81 17.41 16.51
CA SER A 33 -4.80 16.25 17.41
C SER A 33 -4.58 14.92 16.68
N LEU A 34 -5.01 14.81 15.42
CA LEU A 34 -4.89 13.60 14.62
C LEU A 34 -3.66 13.63 13.69
N ALA A 35 -2.94 14.76 13.62
CA ALA A 35 -1.78 14.91 12.73
C ALA A 35 -0.67 13.89 13.03
N PHE A 36 -0.49 13.54 14.31
CA PHE A 36 0.47 12.51 14.74
C PHE A 36 0.05 11.13 14.23
N SER A 37 -1.15 10.67 14.58
CA SER A 37 -1.68 9.36 14.17
C SER A 37 -1.76 9.20 12.65
N ARG A 38 -2.15 10.25 11.91
CA ARG A 38 -2.14 10.20 10.44
C ARG A 38 -0.74 10.10 9.86
N SER A 39 0.25 10.75 10.49
CA SER A 39 1.64 10.64 10.04
C SER A 39 2.18 9.23 10.27
N GLU A 40 1.90 8.63 11.43
CA GLU A 40 2.23 7.23 11.69
C GLU A 40 1.55 6.28 10.68
N GLU A 41 0.26 6.45 10.42
CA GLU A 41 -0.47 5.63 9.45
C GLU A 41 0.15 5.75 8.04
N ARG A 42 0.56 6.96 7.63
CA ARG A 42 1.22 7.18 6.34
C ARG A 42 2.58 6.49 6.24
N ASP A 43 3.39 6.53 7.31
CA ASP A 43 4.70 5.89 7.34
C ASP A 43 4.58 4.36 7.35
N LEU A 44 3.57 3.83 8.05
CA LEU A 44 3.22 2.41 8.01
C LEU A 44 2.81 1.97 6.60
N LEU A 45 1.91 2.73 5.94
CA LEU A 45 1.44 2.42 4.60
C LEU A 45 2.57 2.48 3.56
N LYS A 46 3.51 3.43 3.67
CA LYS A 46 4.71 3.46 2.82
C LYS A 46 5.54 2.18 2.97
N LYS A 47 5.80 1.76 4.21
CA LYS A 47 6.56 0.55 4.50
C LYS A 47 5.86 -0.72 3.99
N GLU A 48 4.54 -0.75 4.05
CA GLU A 48 3.74 -1.85 3.48
C GLU A 48 3.82 -1.87 1.95
N SER A 49 3.74 -0.71 1.30
CA SER A 49 3.87 -0.59 -0.15
C SER A 49 5.25 -1.04 -0.66
N GLU A 50 6.34 -0.72 0.06
CA GLU A 50 7.70 -1.20 -0.27
C GLU A 50 7.79 -2.73 -0.21
N LYS A 51 7.16 -3.36 0.79
CA LYS A 51 7.13 -4.83 0.91
C LYS A 51 6.32 -5.47 -0.22
N LEU A 52 5.15 -4.91 -0.55
CA LEU A 52 4.31 -5.40 -1.64
C LEU A 52 5.03 -5.29 -2.99
N GLU A 53 5.81 -4.23 -3.21
CA GLU A 53 6.69 -4.14 -4.39
C GLU A 53 7.76 -5.23 -4.42
N GLU A 54 8.38 -5.54 -3.27
CA GLU A 54 9.39 -6.59 -3.17
C GLU A 54 8.79 -7.97 -3.44
N GLU A 55 7.62 -8.25 -2.89
CA GLU A 55 6.85 -9.48 -3.18
C GLU A 55 6.50 -9.58 -4.66
N ASN A 56 6.07 -8.49 -5.29
CA ASN A 56 5.78 -8.46 -6.73
C ASN A 56 7.04 -8.77 -7.58
N LYS A 57 8.20 -8.23 -7.18
CA LYS A 57 9.50 -8.53 -7.81
C LYS A 57 9.94 -9.99 -7.59
N GLY A 58 9.60 -10.57 -6.44
CA GLY A 58 9.88 -11.97 -6.10
C GLY A 58 9.02 -12.98 -6.85
N VAL A 59 7.75 -12.67 -7.11
CA VAL A 59 6.81 -13.54 -7.86
C VAL A 59 7.22 -13.73 -9.33
N GLY A 60 7.94 -12.77 -9.90
CA GLY A 60 8.46 -12.82 -11.27
C GLY A 60 9.83 -13.49 -11.45
N ARG A 61 10.48 -13.92 -10.36
CA ARG A 61 11.84 -14.51 -10.36
C ARG A 61 11.85 -16.03 -10.44
#